data_AF-A0A384INT9-F1
#
_entry.id   AF-A0A384INT9-F1
#
_cell.length_a   1.000
_cell.length_b   1.000
_cell.length_c   1.000
_cell.angle_alpha   90.00
_cell.angle_beta   90.00
_cell.angle_gamma   90.00
#
_symmetry.space_group_name_H-M   'P 1'
#
loop_
_entity.id
_entity.type
_entity.pdbx_description
1 polymer ?
#
loop_
_entity_poly.entity_id
_entity_poly.type
_entity_poly.pdbx_seq_one_letter_code
_entity_poly.pdbx_strand_id
1 'polypeptide(L)'
;MHGADSTGLGLVSNGTVGADVIRLPAGASFPPHTHPGHHLLVVLGGQGTITYNGRVYPTGAGEIYLVEGSVTHAVGAITDHVILAMGAPHMPVDSDTRMAVVAYEEVLSEVGNLHCLLCDTKSRLPEYLHDVGCPHCPCHTCAVSKPPSG
;
A
#
# COMPACT_ATOMS: atom_id res chain seq x y z
N MET A 1 -10.49 -6.32 3.58
CA MET A 1 -10.18 -5.38 4.69
C MET A 1 -10.74 -4.03 4.29
N HIS A 2 -10.89 -3.09 5.23
CA HIS A 2 -11.37 -1.75 4.88
C HIS A 2 -10.42 -1.13 3.82
N GLY A 3 -10.99 -0.72 2.68
CA GLY A 3 -10.25 -0.05 1.60
C GLY A 3 -9.70 -0.91 0.47
N ALA A 4 -9.87 -2.25 0.48
CA ALA A 4 -9.50 -3.13 -0.65
C ALA A 4 -10.24 -4.49 -0.62
N ASP A 5 -10.42 -5.13 -1.78
CA ASP A 5 -10.84 -6.54 -1.89
C ASP A 5 -9.70 -7.48 -1.47
N SER A 6 -9.40 -7.49 -0.17
CA SER A 6 -8.24 -8.14 0.42
C SER A 6 -8.63 -8.91 1.67
N THR A 7 -7.87 -9.96 1.99
CA THR A 7 -8.08 -10.73 3.22
C THR A 7 -6.95 -10.48 4.20
N GLY A 8 -7.30 -10.39 5.49
CA GLY A 8 -6.37 -10.29 6.59
C GLY A 8 -6.51 -11.48 7.54
N LEU A 9 -5.39 -11.99 8.03
CA LEU A 9 -5.34 -13.03 9.06
C LEU A 9 -4.42 -12.57 10.19
N GLY A 10 -4.99 -12.30 11.36
CA GLY A 10 -4.18 -12.07 12.56
C GLY A 10 -3.43 -13.34 12.96
N LEU A 11 -2.13 -13.22 13.25
CA LEU A 11 -1.31 -14.36 13.66
C LEU A 11 -1.04 -14.37 15.17
N VAL A 12 -0.49 -13.28 15.68
CA VAL A 12 -0.05 -13.17 17.07
C VAL A 12 -0.05 -11.71 17.51
N SER A 13 -0.38 -11.46 18.78
CA SER A 13 -0.24 -10.15 19.40
C SER A 13 -0.04 -10.32 20.90
N ASN A 14 0.73 -9.42 21.51
CA ASN A 14 0.80 -9.27 22.97
C ASN A 14 0.07 -8.00 23.48
N GLY A 15 -0.71 -7.36 22.62
CA GLY A 15 -1.41 -6.10 22.91
C GLY A 15 -0.59 -4.83 22.63
N THR A 16 0.72 -4.95 22.42
CA THR A 16 1.60 -3.85 22.03
C THR A 16 2.18 -4.08 20.64
N VAL A 17 2.76 -5.26 20.41
CA VAL A 17 3.32 -5.70 19.14
C VAL A 17 2.50 -6.88 18.64
N GLY A 18 2.33 -6.97 17.33
CA GLY A 18 1.62 -8.07 16.70
C GLY A 18 1.96 -8.18 15.22
N ALA A 19 1.53 -9.29 14.63
CA ALA A 19 1.76 -9.60 13.24
C ALA A 19 0.49 -10.17 12.59
N ASP A 20 0.22 -9.71 11.38
CA ASP A 20 -0.89 -10.14 10.54
C ASP A 20 -0.38 -10.53 9.15
N VAL A 21 -1.04 -11.50 8.51
CA VAL A 21 -0.86 -11.77 7.08
C VAL A 21 -1.93 -11.00 6.31
N ILE A 22 -1.49 -10.24 5.32
CA ILE A 22 -2.32 -9.52 4.37
C ILE A 22 -2.18 -10.19 3.01
N ARG A 23 -3.30 -10.44 2.34
CA ARG A 23 -3.35 -10.94 0.96
C ARG A 23 -4.13 -9.96 0.10
N LEU A 24 -3.47 -9.42 -0.92
CA LEU A 24 -4.08 -8.60 -1.95
C LEU A 24 -4.13 -9.41 -3.26
N PRO A 25 -5.31 -9.62 -3.86
CA PRO A 25 -5.41 -10.15 -5.22
C PRO A 25 -4.70 -9.22 -6.22
N ALA A 26 -4.28 -9.78 -7.36
CA ALA A 26 -3.74 -8.98 -8.45
C ALA A 26 -4.65 -7.79 -8.82
N GLY A 27 -4.07 -6.60 -8.94
CA GLY A 27 -4.77 -5.35 -9.24
C GLY A 27 -5.43 -4.66 -8.03
N ALA A 28 -5.55 -5.33 -6.88
CA ALA A 28 -6.03 -4.68 -5.66
C ALA A 28 -4.98 -3.74 -5.06
N SER A 29 -5.41 -2.69 -4.37
CA SER A 29 -4.51 -1.80 -3.64
C SER A 29 -5.18 -1.18 -2.42
N PHE A 30 -4.38 -0.76 -1.46
CA PHE A 30 -4.77 0.19 -0.42
C PHE A 30 -4.36 1.60 -0.86
N PRO A 31 -5.29 2.58 -0.85
CA PRO A 31 -4.98 3.95 -1.25
C PRO A 31 -4.03 4.61 -0.24
N PRO A 32 -3.51 5.83 -0.51
CA PRO A 32 -2.76 6.62 0.46
C PRO A 32 -3.40 6.62 1.83
N HIS A 33 -2.64 6.16 2.82
CA HIS A 33 -3.08 6.08 4.19
C HIS A 33 -1.89 6.25 5.14
N THR A 34 -2.22 6.42 6.41
CA THR A 34 -1.27 6.50 7.51
C THR A 34 -1.85 5.81 8.74
N HIS A 35 -1.01 5.50 9.71
CA HIS A 35 -1.43 4.98 11.02
C HIS A 35 -0.33 5.23 12.05
N PRO A 36 -0.68 5.27 13.36
CA PRO A 36 0.32 5.42 14.40
C PRO A 36 1.22 4.18 14.47
N GLY A 37 2.49 4.40 14.82
CA GLY A 37 3.45 3.32 15.04
C GLY A 37 4.23 2.90 13.81
N HIS A 38 5.49 2.55 14.05
CA HIS A 38 6.33 1.95 13.01
C HIS A 38 5.86 0.53 12.74
N HIS A 39 5.99 0.11 11.49
CA HIS A 39 5.73 -1.27 11.13
C HIS A 39 6.68 -1.74 10.02
N LEU A 40 6.89 -3.04 9.99
CA LEU A 40 7.62 -3.76 8.97
C LEU A 40 6.63 -4.44 8.04
N LEU A 41 6.83 -4.29 6.74
CA LEU A 41 6.19 -5.09 5.71
C LEU A 41 7.24 -6.07 5.17
N VAL A 42 7.02 -7.36 5.41
CA VAL A 42 7.84 -8.43 4.83
C VAL A 42 7.04 -9.07 3.71
N VAL A 43 7.56 -9.00 2.49
CA VAL A 43 6.88 -9.61 1.35
C VAL A 43 7.14 -11.12 1.37
N LEU A 44 6.09 -11.91 1.56
CA LEU A 44 6.16 -13.36 1.58
C LEU A 44 6.01 -13.98 0.20
N GLY A 45 5.29 -13.32 -0.71
CA GLY A 45 5.00 -13.84 -2.04
C GLY A 45 4.37 -12.83 -2.98
N GLY A 46 4.47 -13.09 -4.27
CA GLY A 46 3.94 -12.23 -5.33
C GLY A 46 4.77 -10.98 -5.58
N GLN A 47 4.19 -10.09 -6.37
CA GLN A 47 4.76 -8.80 -6.77
C GLN A 47 3.74 -7.70 -6.53
N GLY A 48 4.21 -6.57 -6.04
CA GLY A 48 3.35 -5.44 -5.71
C GLY A 48 4.09 -4.11 -5.83
N THR A 49 3.53 -3.11 -5.17
CA THR A 49 4.11 -1.78 -5.07
C THR A 49 4.00 -1.23 -3.66
N ILE A 50 4.96 -0.38 -3.30
CA ILE A 50 4.84 0.54 -2.18
C ILE A 50 5.06 1.95 -2.70
N THR A 51 4.12 2.86 -2.40
CA THR A 51 4.19 4.26 -2.83
C THR A 51 4.51 5.14 -1.65
N TYR A 52 5.56 5.94 -1.76
CA TYR A 52 6.02 6.85 -0.72
C TYR A 52 6.90 7.96 -1.32
N ASN A 53 6.74 9.19 -0.83
CA ASN A 53 7.56 10.37 -1.16
C ASN A 53 7.84 10.55 -2.66
N GLY A 54 6.76 10.60 -3.45
CA GLY A 54 6.81 10.86 -4.88
C GLY A 54 7.30 9.68 -5.71
N ARG A 55 7.37 8.47 -5.16
CA ARG A 55 7.80 7.27 -5.90
C ARG A 55 6.93 6.06 -5.64
N VAL A 56 6.65 5.30 -6.71
CA VAL A 56 6.09 3.94 -6.64
C VAL A 56 7.23 2.96 -6.84
N TYR A 57 7.59 2.24 -5.77
CA TYR A 57 8.64 1.23 -5.77
C TYR A 57 8.03 -0.15 -6.06
N PRO A 58 8.70 -1.02 -6.84
CA PRO A 58 8.33 -2.43 -6.90
C PRO A 58 8.57 -3.11 -5.56
N THR A 59 7.77 -4.14 -5.27
CA THR A 59 7.97 -5.05 -4.14
C THR A 59 7.94 -6.50 -4.62
N GLY A 60 8.71 -7.37 -3.96
CA GLY A 60 8.86 -8.78 -4.28
C GLY A 60 9.28 -9.63 -3.08
N ALA A 61 9.07 -10.94 -3.17
CA ALA A 61 9.30 -11.86 -2.06
C ALA A 61 10.72 -11.79 -1.49
N GLY A 62 10.82 -11.76 -0.15
CA GLY A 62 12.07 -11.62 0.59
C GLY A 62 12.48 -10.18 0.91
N GLU A 63 11.82 -9.18 0.31
CA GLU A 63 12.06 -7.77 0.62
C GLU A 63 11.36 -7.36 1.93
N ILE A 64 12.00 -6.44 2.65
CA ILE A 64 11.52 -5.90 3.93
C ILE A 64 11.51 -4.38 3.86
N TYR A 65 10.38 -3.78 4.20
CA TYR A 65 10.22 -2.33 4.24
C TYR A 65 9.90 -1.90 5.67
N LEU A 66 10.67 -0.94 6.18
CA LEU A 66 10.28 -0.17 7.35
C LEU A 66 9.41 0.99 6.89
N VAL A 67 8.20 1.03 7.42
CA VAL A 67 7.31 2.18 7.25
C VAL A 67 7.18 2.84 8.61
N GLU A 68 7.62 4.09 8.68
CA GLU A 68 7.60 4.83 9.92
C GLU A 68 6.19 5.25 10.32
N GLY A 69 5.94 5.39 11.63
CA GLY A 69 4.65 5.83 12.12
C GLY A 69 4.29 7.20 11.58
N SER A 70 3.01 7.38 11.27
CA SER A 70 2.47 8.61 10.69
C SER A 70 3.02 8.98 9.31
N VAL A 71 3.84 8.15 8.68
CA VAL A 71 4.30 8.37 7.30
C VAL A 71 3.27 7.84 6.31
N THR A 72 2.79 8.73 5.43
CA THR A 72 1.84 8.37 4.39
C THR A 72 2.46 7.40 3.39
N HIS A 73 1.73 6.34 3.06
CA HIS A 73 2.12 5.39 2.04
C HIS A 73 0.88 4.75 1.39
N ALA A 74 1.09 4.05 0.27
CA ALA A 74 0.07 3.22 -0.37
C ALA A 74 0.69 1.88 -0.78
N VAL A 75 -0.13 0.83 -0.89
CA VAL A 75 0.34 -0.53 -1.23
C VAL A 75 -0.52 -1.09 -2.35
N GLY A 76 0.10 -1.58 -3.43
CA GLY A 76 -0.61 -2.19 -4.56
C GLY A 76 -0.13 -3.62 -4.85
N ALA A 77 -0.96 -4.38 -5.57
CA ALA A 77 -0.66 -5.73 -6.01
C ALA A 77 -0.62 -5.81 -7.54
N ILE A 78 0.46 -6.36 -8.08
CA ILE A 78 0.64 -6.61 -9.53
C ILE A 78 0.22 -8.05 -9.83
N THR A 79 0.68 -8.98 -8.98
CA THR A 79 0.18 -10.35 -8.89
C THR A 79 -0.42 -10.55 -7.49
N ASP A 80 -0.98 -11.72 -7.19
CA ASP A 80 -1.43 -12.03 -5.83
C ASP A 80 -0.29 -11.83 -4.84
N HIS A 81 -0.43 -10.81 -4.00
CA HIS A 81 0.62 -10.27 -3.16
C HIS A 81 0.35 -10.63 -1.70
N VAL A 82 1.32 -11.26 -1.06
CA VAL A 82 1.21 -11.74 0.32
C VAL A 82 2.26 -11.05 1.17
N ILE A 83 1.80 -10.32 2.19
CA ILE A 83 2.64 -9.50 3.06
C ILE A 83 2.42 -9.92 4.51
N LEU A 84 3.51 -10.09 5.27
CA LEU A 84 3.48 -10.12 6.72
C LEU A 84 3.67 -8.68 7.23
N ALA A 85 2.63 -8.12 7.84
CA ALA A 85 2.67 -6.81 8.47
C ALA A 85 2.92 -6.98 9.97
N MET A 86 3.98 -6.36 10.50
CA MET A 86 4.35 -6.42 11.92
C MET A 86 4.52 -5.01 12.47
N GLY A 87 3.83 -4.62 13.53
CA GLY A 87 3.86 -3.23 13.98
C GLY A 87 3.67 -3.03 15.47
N ALA A 88 3.96 -1.80 15.91
CA ALA A 88 3.76 -1.33 17.28
C ALA A 88 3.39 0.18 17.30
N PRO A 89 2.25 0.59 17.89
CA PRO A 89 1.22 -0.28 18.46
C PRO A 89 0.55 -1.15 17.38
N HIS A 90 0.36 -2.42 17.68
CA HIS A 90 -0.44 -3.30 16.84
C HIS A 90 -1.92 -2.94 16.93
N MET A 91 -2.58 -2.96 15.78
CA MET A 91 -4.03 -2.89 15.68
C MET A 91 -4.53 -4.14 14.96
N PRO A 92 -5.63 -4.76 15.43
CA PRO A 92 -6.23 -5.92 14.76
C PRO A 92 -6.47 -5.66 13.28
N VAL A 93 -6.25 -6.69 12.46
CA VAL A 93 -6.28 -6.62 10.99
C VAL A 93 -7.62 -6.15 10.41
N ASP A 94 -8.71 -6.39 11.15
CA ASP A 94 -10.08 -6.03 10.84
C ASP A 94 -10.54 -4.73 11.51
N SER A 95 -9.67 -4.05 12.26
CA SER A 95 -10.03 -2.78 12.91
C SER A 95 -10.26 -1.68 11.88
N ASP A 96 -11.42 -1.01 11.97
CA ASP A 96 -11.76 0.19 11.19
C ASP A 96 -10.76 1.34 11.39
N THR A 97 -10.05 1.34 12.51
CA THR A 97 -9.08 2.39 12.88
C THR A 97 -7.64 2.01 12.56
N ARG A 98 -7.40 0.84 11.95
CA ARG A 98 -6.06 0.35 11.60
C ARG A 98 -5.33 1.26 10.62
N MET A 99 -6.08 1.95 9.76
CA MET A 99 -5.55 2.87 8.76
C MET A 99 -6.43 4.12 8.70
N ALA A 100 -5.80 5.28 8.57
CA ALA A 100 -6.45 6.53 8.24
C ALA A 100 -6.14 6.86 6.77
N VAL A 101 -7.14 6.76 5.90
CA VAL A 101 -7.01 7.13 4.48
C VAL A 101 -6.80 8.65 4.37
N VAL A 102 -5.86 9.05 3.52
CA VAL A 102 -5.50 10.46 3.28
C VAL A 102 -5.58 10.81 1.79
N ALA A 103 -5.35 12.08 1.47
CA ALA A 103 -5.40 12.56 0.09
C ALA A 103 -4.24 12.03 -0.76
N TYR A 104 -4.40 12.02 -2.09
CA TYR A 104 -3.37 11.54 -3.03
C TYR A 104 -2.10 12.41 -2.99
N GLU A 105 -2.27 13.70 -2.72
CA GLU A 105 -1.23 14.70 -2.58
C GLU A 105 -0.18 14.32 -1.52
N GLU A 106 -0.60 13.59 -0.47
CA GLU A 106 0.23 13.21 0.67
C GLU A 106 1.30 12.17 0.32
N VAL A 107 1.20 11.49 -0.84
CA VAL A 107 2.25 10.58 -1.34
C VAL A 107 3.11 11.21 -2.44
N LEU A 108 2.85 12.45 -2.84
CA LEU A 108 3.67 13.14 -3.84
C LEU A 108 5.01 13.57 -3.25
N SER A 109 5.99 13.82 -4.13
CA SER A 109 7.23 14.48 -3.71
C SER A 109 6.96 15.90 -3.19
N GLU A 110 7.95 16.53 -2.58
CA GLU A 110 7.93 17.97 -2.25
C GLU A 110 7.63 18.88 -3.46
N VAL A 111 7.98 18.47 -4.68
CA VAL A 111 7.72 19.24 -5.92
C VAL A 111 6.41 18.83 -6.62
N GLY A 112 5.59 18.01 -5.98
CA GLY A 112 4.26 17.62 -6.42
C GLY A 112 4.20 16.59 -7.57
N ASN A 113 5.27 15.81 -7.82
CA ASN A 113 5.25 14.73 -8.81
C ASN A 113 5.21 13.34 -8.16
N LEU A 114 4.80 12.35 -8.98
CA LEU A 114 4.87 10.93 -8.66
C LEU A 114 5.59 10.20 -9.80
N HIS A 115 6.61 9.39 -9.49
CA HIS A 115 7.37 8.59 -10.44
C HIS A 115 7.17 7.11 -10.15
N CYS A 116 6.59 6.38 -11.11
CA CYS A 116 6.56 4.94 -11.05
C CYS A 116 7.87 4.35 -11.55
N LEU A 117 8.59 3.66 -10.67
CA LEU A 117 9.88 3.05 -11.01
C LEU A 117 9.74 1.76 -11.83
N LEU A 118 8.54 1.19 -11.91
CA LEU A 118 8.25 0.00 -12.70
C LEU A 118 8.04 0.33 -14.18
N CYS A 119 7.30 1.40 -14.46
CA CYS A 119 6.96 1.83 -15.82
C CYS A 119 7.86 2.98 -16.31
N ASP A 120 8.76 3.46 -15.46
CA ASP A 120 9.52 4.71 -15.65
C ASP A 120 8.65 5.92 -16.06
N THR A 121 7.42 5.96 -15.53
CA THR A 121 6.41 6.97 -15.88
C THR A 121 6.26 7.99 -14.77
N LYS A 122 6.17 9.27 -15.12
CA LYS A 122 6.00 10.38 -14.17
C LYS A 122 4.67 11.07 -14.41
N SER A 123 3.98 11.42 -13.33
CA SER A 123 2.81 12.29 -13.38
C SER A 123 3.00 13.50 -12.47
N ARG A 124 2.23 14.56 -12.74
CA ARG A 124 2.12 15.75 -11.91
C ARG A 124 0.68 16.24 -12.01
N LEU A 125 0.12 16.68 -10.89
CA LEU A 125 -1.24 17.22 -10.89
C LEU A 125 -1.40 18.33 -11.96
N PRO A 126 -2.52 18.34 -12.70
CA PRO A 126 -3.74 17.56 -12.44
C PRO A 126 -3.71 16.11 -12.94
N GLU A 127 -2.66 15.66 -13.65
CA GLU A 127 -2.54 14.31 -14.19
C GLU A 127 -2.04 13.30 -13.13
N TYR A 128 -2.79 12.21 -12.99
CA TYR A 128 -2.47 11.06 -12.16
C TYR A 128 -1.67 10.06 -12.98
N LEU A 129 -1.03 9.08 -12.32
CA LEU A 129 -0.30 8.02 -13.04
C LEU A 129 -1.19 7.27 -14.06
N HIS A 130 -2.46 7.05 -13.76
CA HIS A 130 -3.37 6.37 -14.69
C HIS A 130 -3.68 7.22 -15.93
N ASP A 131 -3.70 8.55 -15.81
CA ASP A 131 -3.97 9.46 -16.94
C ASP A 131 -2.83 9.41 -17.97
N VAL A 132 -1.62 9.13 -17.50
CA VAL A 132 -0.42 9.00 -18.34
C VAL A 132 -0.09 7.53 -18.66
N GLY A 133 -1.07 6.63 -18.54
CA GLY A 133 -0.96 5.23 -18.99
C GLY A 133 -0.25 4.28 -18.04
N CYS A 134 0.02 4.68 -16.79
CA CYS A 134 0.61 3.80 -15.78
C CYS A 134 -0.48 3.11 -14.94
N PRO A 135 -0.54 1.77 -14.90
CA PRO A 135 -1.56 1.04 -14.12
C PRO A 135 -1.30 1.06 -12.61
N HIS A 136 -0.14 1.53 -12.15
CA HIS A 136 0.27 1.51 -10.75
C HIS A 136 -0.12 2.80 -10.00
N CYS A 137 -1.25 3.41 -10.35
CA CYS A 137 -1.73 4.62 -9.71
C CYS A 137 -2.31 4.30 -8.32
N PRO A 138 -1.82 4.92 -7.23
CA PRO A 138 -2.31 4.62 -5.88
C PRO A 138 -3.63 5.34 -5.53
N CYS A 139 -4.24 6.12 -6.43
CA CYS A 139 -5.38 6.95 -6.04
C CYS A 139 -6.59 6.14 -5.57
N HIS A 140 -7.46 6.78 -4.80
CA HIS A 140 -8.64 6.13 -4.22
C HIS A 140 -9.50 5.42 -5.27
N THR A 141 -9.75 6.05 -6.41
CA THR A 141 -10.53 5.47 -7.52
C THR A 141 -9.93 4.17 -8.03
N CYS A 142 -8.61 4.12 -8.21
CA CYS A 142 -7.90 2.90 -8.64
C CYS A 142 -7.90 1.82 -7.54
N ALA A 143 -7.85 2.22 -6.27
CA ALA A 143 -7.86 1.28 -5.15
C ALA A 143 -9.22 0.59 -4.93
N VAL A 144 -10.32 1.32 -5.17
CA VAL A 144 -11.67 0.76 -5.05
C VAL A 144 -12.20 0.15 -6.35
N SER A 145 -11.54 0.39 -7.49
CA SER A 145 -11.92 -0.25 -8.74
C SER A 145 -11.62 -1.75 -8.66
N LYS A 146 -12.65 -2.57 -8.84
CA LYS A 146 -12.50 -4.03 -8.89
C LYS A 146 -11.59 -4.40 -10.06
N PRO A 147 -10.59 -5.30 -9.89
CA PRO A 147 -9.86 -5.83 -11.04
C PRO A 147 -10.88 -6.45 -12.03
N PRO A 148 -10.69 -6.29 -13.35
CA PRO A 148 -11.55 -6.94 -14.31
C PRO A 148 -11.57 -8.44 -14.01
N SER A 149 -12.76 -9.01 -13.83
CA SER A 149 -12.92 -10.45 -13.70
C SER A 149 -12.45 -11.10 -15.01
N GLY A 150 -11.23 -11.63 -14.98
CA GLY A 150 -10.73 -12.57 -15.99
C GLY A 150 -11.40 -13.92 -15.86
#